data_AF-A0AAD7HTI9-F1
#
_entry.id   AF-A0AAD7HTI9-F1
#
_cell.length_a   1.000
_cell.length_b   1.000
_cell.length_c   1.000
_cell.angle_alpha   90.00
_cell.angle_beta   90.00
_cell.angle_gamma   90.00
#
_symmetry.space_group_name_H-M   'P 1'
#
loop_
_entity.id
_entity.type
_entity.pdbx_description
1 polymer ?
#
loop_
_entity_poly.entity_id
_entity_poly.type
_entity_poly.pdbx_seq_one_letter_code
_entity_poly.pdbx_strand_id
1 'polypeptide(L)'
;CSDCTQPELLCCQCWVNKHQMIPTHWALVWNAKERFFEKYDFCRVMKNSSIGLGHYGEQCPDADFAHTFTLVDCSGIHAATLTFCQCKTSDGQRGAPKFQQLLQAGVFPRSVTNAKTGYTLGLLEYYRQMRSQGKGSAYNVVHVLQR
;
A
#
# COMPACT_ATOMS: atom_id res chain seq x y z
N CYS A 1 -0.77 -3.96 15.53
CA CYS A 1 -0.05 -3.22 14.46
C CYS A 1 1.36 -2.95 14.98
N SER A 2 2.41 -3.21 14.21
CA SER A 2 3.78 -2.91 14.67
C SER A 2 4.18 -1.44 14.48
N ASP A 3 3.49 -0.71 13.60
CA ASP A 3 3.92 0.64 13.19
C ASP A 3 3.07 1.76 13.81
N CYS A 4 1.87 1.45 14.32
CA CYS A 4 1.04 2.45 15.02
C CYS A 4 1.66 2.85 16.36
N THR A 5 1.60 4.14 16.66
CA THR A 5 1.76 4.64 18.02
C THR A 5 0.57 4.18 18.87
N GLN A 6 0.82 3.59 20.04
CA GLN A 6 -0.21 3.06 20.95
C GLN A 6 -1.11 2.00 20.29
N PRO A 7 -0.54 0.85 19.86
CA PRO A 7 -1.31 -0.17 19.16
C PRO A 7 -2.30 -0.87 20.10
N GLU A 8 -3.52 -1.06 19.61
CA GLU A 8 -4.56 -1.86 20.27
C GLU A 8 -4.65 -3.26 19.64
N LEU A 9 -5.10 -4.24 20.41
CA LEU A 9 -5.48 -5.55 19.89
C LEU A 9 -6.85 -5.46 19.22
N LEU A 10 -6.89 -5.78 17.93
CA LEU A 10 -8.10 -5.66 17.09
C LEU A 10 -8.37 -6.98 16.39
N CYS A 11 -9.65 -7.27 16.10
CA CYS A 11 -9.98 -8.31 15.14
C CYS A 11 -9.55 -7.90 13.73
N CYS A 12 -9.48 -8.86 12.80
CA CYS A 12 -9.04 -8.59 11.42
C CYS A 12 -9.83 -7.46 10.73
N GLN A 13 -11.15 -7.44 10.88
CA GLN A 13 -12.00 -6.41 10.27
C GLN A 13 -11.73 -5.01 10.84
N CYS A 14 -11.67 -4.90 12.17
CA CYS A 14 -11.37 -3.62 12.83
C CYS A 14 -9.97 -3.12 12.49
N TRP A 15 -9.00 -4.04 12.36
CA TRP A 15 -7.65 -3.69 11.92
C TRP A 15 -7.66 -3.14 10.50
N VAL A 16 -8.29 -3.86 9.55
CA VAL A 16 -8.41 -3.42 8.15
C VAL A 16 -9.07 -2.04 8.06
N ASN A 17 -10.19 -1.83 8.75
CA ASN A 17 -10.91 -0.56 8.74
C ASN A 17 -10.06 0.60 9.28
N LYS A 18 -9.36 0.41 10.40
CA LYS A 18 -8.47 1.45 10.97
C LYS A 18 -7.26 1.76 10.09
N HIS A 19 -6.84 0.83 9.21
CA HIS A 19 -5.62 0.97 8.40
C HIS A 19 -5.89 1.21 6.91
N GLN A 20 -7.14 1.44 6.48
CA GLN A 20 -7.47 1.66 5.06
C GLN A 20 -6.66 2.81 4.44
N MET A 21 -6.41 3.87 5.23
CA MET A 21 -5.65 5.05 4.80
C MET A 21 -4.14 4.94 4.99
N ILE A 22 -3.68 3.89 5.69
CA ILE A 22 -2.26 3.63 5.99
C ILE A 22 -1.95 2.15 5.75
N PRO A 23 -2.17 1.64 4.51
CA PRO A 23 -2.13 0.21 4.23
C PRO A 23 -0.70 -0.38 4.22
N THR A 24 0.33 0.46 4.39
CA THR A 24 1.73 0.05 4.52
C THR A 24 2.13 -0.30 5.96
N HIS A 25 1.20 -0.15 6.92
CA HIS A 25 1.42 -0.66 8.27
C HIS A 25 1.35 -2.18 8.31
N TRP A 26 2.23 -2.78 9.10
CA TRP A 26 2.32 -4.22 9.28
C TRP A 26 1.43 -4.70 10.42
N ALA A 27 0.61 -5.70 10.13
CA ALA A 27 -0.12 -6.43 11.14
C ALA A 27 0.79 -7.47 11.80
N LEU A 28 0.66 -7.62 13.12
CA LEU A 28 1.20 -8.75 13.86
C LEU A 28 0.03 -9.65 14.23
N VAL A 29 -0.01 -10.83 13.61
CA VAL A 29 -1.11 -11.78 13.77
C VAL A 29 -0.59 -12.99 14.56
N TRP A 30 -1.27 -13.33 15.65
CA TRP A 30 -0.88 -14.47 16.47
C TRP A 30 -1.12 -15.78 15.72
N ASN A 31 -0.05 -16.52 15.42
CA ASN A 31 -0.15 -17.89 14.94
C ASN A 31 -0.20 -18.84 16.15
N ALA A 32 -1.39 -19.36 16.45
CA ALA A 32 -1.58 -20.27 17.58
C ALA A 32 -0.86 -21.62 17.42
N LYS A 33 -0.66 -22.09 16.19
CA LYS A 33 -0.01 -23.38 15.89
C LYS A 33 1.49 -23.30 16.16
N GLU A 34 2.13 -22.28 15.62
CA GLU A 34 3.58 -22.09 15.71
C GLU A 34 3.99 -21.25 16.93
N ARG A 35 3.02 -20.69 17.68
CA ARG A 35 3.17 -19.91 18.92
C ARG A 35 4.06 -18.66 18.78
N PHE A 36 3.94 -17.96 17.66
CA PHE A 36 4.61 -16.67 17.47
C PHE A 36 3.73 -15.70 16.68
N PHE A 37 4.09 -14.42 16.70
CA PHE A 37 3.43 -13.40 15.89
C PHE A 37 4.02 -13.36 14.48
N GLU A 38 3.18 -13.60 13.48
CA GLU A 38 3.56 -13.42 12.08
C GLU A 38 3.25 -12.00 11.61
N LYS A 39 4.11 -11.52 10.71
CA LYS A 39 3.97 -10.21 10.07
C LYS A 39 3.14 -10.34 8.80
N TYR A 40 2.04 -9.60 8.71
CA TYR A 40 1.09 -9.67 7.61
C TYR A 40 0.96 -8.31 6.91
N ASP A 41 0.99 -8.33 5.58
CA ASP A 41 0.55 -7.21 4.76
C ASP A 41 -0.95 -6.97 4.92
N PHE A 42 -1.39 -5.74 4.63
CA PHE A 42 -2.80 -5.33 4.71
C PHE A 42 -3.74 -6.33 4.02
N CYS A 43 -3.42 -6.71 2.78
CA CYS A 43 -4.22 -7.62 1.97
C CYS A 43 -4.24 -9.08 2.45
N ARG A 44 -3.32 -9.46 3.37
CA ARG A 44 -3.24 -10.82 3.94
C ARG A 44 -4.04 -10.95 5.24
N VAL A 45 -4.30 -9.85 5.94
CA VAL A 45 -5.02 -9.86 7.23
C VAL A 45 -6.45 -10.36 7.09
N MET A 46 -7.11 -10.02 5.98
CA MET A 46 -8.48 -10.45 5.70
C MET A 46 -8.64 -10.83 4.24
N LYS A 47 -9.33 -11.95 3.97
CA LYS A 47 -9.67 -12.33 2.60
C LYS A 47 -10.46 -11.22 1.92
N ASN A 48 -10.18 -10.99 0.64
CA ASN A 48 -10.81 -9.97 -0.20
C ASN A 48 -10.55 -8.52 0.24
N SER A 49 -9.59 -8.28 1.15
CA SER A 49 -9.13 -6.91 1.42
C SER A 49 -8.27 -6.40 0.26
N SER A 50 -8.54 -5.18 -0.17
CA SER A 50 -7.78 -4.48 -1.21
C SER A 50 -7.64 -3.01 -0.82
N ILE A 51 -6.62 -2.37 -1.36
CA ILE A 51 -6.41 -0.94 -1.24
C ILE A 51 -7.21 -0.28 -2.37
N GLY A 52 -8.30 0.39 -2.02
CA GLY A 52 -9.12 1.13 -2.95
C GLY A 52 -8.43 2.41 -3.41
N LEU A 53 -8.34 2.61 -4.72
CA LEU A 53 -7.86 3.86 -5.31
C LEU A 53 -9.03 4.75 -5.72
N GLY A 54 -8.85 6.06 -5.51
CA GLY A 54 -9.94 7.03 -5.61
C GLY A 54 -10.74 7.13 -4.31
N HIS A 55 -11.75 8.00 -4.30
CA HIS A 55 -12.65 8.23 -3.16
C HIS A 55 -11.96 8.40 -1.79
N TYR A 56 -10.74 8.95 -1.77
CA TYR A 56 -9.95 9.10 -0.55
C TYR A 56 -9.81 7.80 0.25
N GLY A 57 -9.67 6.65 -0.43
CA GLY A 57 -9.47 5.34 0.20
C GLY A 57 -10.76 4.59 0.58
N GLU A 58 -11.93 5.22 0.43
CA GLU A 58 -13.22 4.56 0.60
C GLU A 58 -13.47 3.49 -0.48
N GLN A 59 -14.34 2.53 -0.17
CA GLN A 59 -14.73 1.50 -1.14
C GLN A 59 -15.53 2.12 -2.28
N CYS A 60 -14.99 2.01 -3.50
CA CYS A 60 -15.70 2.42 -4.70
C CYS A 60 -16.74 1.34 -5.09
N PRO A 61 -18.03 1.68 -5.21
CA PRO A 61 -19.06 0.72 -5.65
C PRO A 61 -18.86 0.31 -7.12
N ASP A 62 -18.27 1.20 -7.93
CA ASP A 62 -17.91 0.95 -9.32
C ASP A 62 -16.41 0.57 -9.45
N ALA A 63 -15.83 -0.09 -8.45
CA ALA A 63 -14.44 -0.53 -8.55
C ALA A 63 -14.23 -1.56 -9.66
N ASP A 64 -13.09 -1.50 -10.34
CA ASP A 64 -12.58 -2.57 -11.20
C ASP A 64 -12.17 -3.80 -10.35
N PHE A 65 -11.86 -4.91 -11.01
CA PHE A 65 -11.35 -6.12 -10.37
C PHE A 65 -10.06 -5.85 -9.58
N ALA A 66 -9.79 -6.73 -8.61
CA ALA A 66 -8.62 -6.65 -7.78
C ALA A 66 -7.34 -7.00 -8.56
N HIS A 67 -6.31 -6.15 -8.49
CA HIS A 67 -5.04 -6.32 -9.19
C HIS A 67 -3.91 -6.59 -8.20
N THR A 68 -3.12 -7.65 -8.43
CA THR A 68 -1.88 -7.87 -7.66
C THR A 68 -0.88 -6.75 -7.91
N PHE A 69 -0.26 -6.28 -6.83
CA PHE A 69 0.65 -5.15 -6.86
C PHE A 69 1.75 -5.28 -5.80
N THR A 70 2.91 -4.68 -6.07
CA THR A 70 3.98 -4.52 -5.09
C THR A 70 4.09 -3.05 -4.71
N LEU A 71 3.79 -2.73 -3.45
CA LEU A 71 3.91 -1.37 -2.93
C LEU A 71 5.19 -1.26 -2.09
N VAL A 72 6.07 -0.35 -2.47
CA VAL A 72 7.35 -0.13 -1.76
C VAL A 72 7.23 1.15 -0.94
N ASP A 73 7.39 1.03 0.37
CA ASP A 73 7.28 2.11 1.35
C ASP A 73 8.47 2.11 2.32
N CYS A 74 8.62 3.18 3.10
CA CYS A 74 9.61 3.24 4.18
C CYS A 74 9.41 2.14 5.25
N SER A 75 8.19 1.62 5.43
CA SER A 75 7.92 0.51 6.35
C SER A 75 8.34 -0.86 5.79
N GLY A 76 8.54 -0.99 4.47
CA GLY A 76 8.98 -2.23 3.82
C GLY A 76 8.45 -2.40 2.39
N ILE A 77 8.64 -3.62 1.86
CA ILE A 77 8.07 -4.05 0.59
C ILE A 77 6.81 -4.86 0.85
N HIS A 78 5.68 -4.38 0.31
CA HIS A 78 4.37 -4.94 0.58
C HIS A 78 3.80 -5.72 -0.60
N ALA A 79 3.32 -6.93 -0.32
CA ALA A 79 2.42 -7.63 -1.22
C ALA A 79 1.01 -7.04 -1.06
N ALA A 80 0.52 -6.38 -2.11
CA ALA A 80 -0.73 -5.64 -2.09
C ALA A 80 -1.68 -6.10 -3.20
N THR A 81 -2.95 -5.78 -3.00
CA THR A 81 -4.00 -5.91 -4.00
C THR A 81 -4.69 -4.55 -4.12
N LEU A 82 -4.76 -4.01 -5.32
CA LEU A 82 -5.38 -2.70 -5.60
C LEU A 82 -6.71 -2.86 -6.34
N THR A 83 -7.65 -1.97 -6.07
CA THR A 83 -8.85 -1.78 -6.89
C THR A 83 -8.90 -0.36 -7.42
N PHE A 84 -9.17 -0.20 -8.73
CA PHE A 84 -9.22 1.12 -9.37
C PHE A 84 -10.66 1.59 -9.47
N CYS A 85 -10.91 2.86 -9.18
CA CYS A 85 -12.21 3.48 -9.35
C CYS A 85 -12.60 3.53 -10.85
N GLN A 86 -13.84 3.14 -11.18
CA GLN A 86 -14.45 3.30 -12.52
C GLN A 86 -15.68 4.21 -12.51
N CYS A 87 -15.88 5.02 -11.46
CA CYS A 87 -16.94 6.03 -11.46
C CYS A 87 -16.78 6.99 -12.64
N LYS A 88 -17.90 7.53 -13.12
CA LYS A 88 -17.89 8.49 -14.23
C LYS A 88 -17.11 9.74 -13.85
N THR A 89 -16.17 10.12 -14.69
CA THR A 89 -15.41 11.36 -14.58
C THR A 89 -16.16 12.51 -15.26
N SER A 90 -15.74 13.75 -15.00
CA SER A 90 -16.39 14.96 -15.51
C SER A 90 -16.39 15.09 -17.03
N ASP A 91 -15.45 14.44 -17.70
CA ASP A 91 -15.32 14.33 -19.16
C ASP A 91 -16.15 13.17 -19.76
N GLY A 92 -16.96 12.50 -18.94
CA GLY A 92 -17.83 11.39 -19.36
C GLY A 92 -17.12 10.04 -19.51
N GLN A 93 -15.81 9.96 -19.23
CA GLN A 93 -15.08 8.69 -19.18
C GLN A 93 -15.44 7.89 -17.92
N ARG A 94 -15.09 6.60 -17.88
CA ARG A 94 -15.19 5.77 -16.67
C ARG A 94 -13.81 5.62 -16.07
N GLY A 95 -13.67 6.08 -14.83
CA GLY A 95 -12.41 6.06 -14.09
C GLY A 95 -11.37 7.02 -14.66
N ALA A 96 -10.64 7.71 -13.79
CA ALA A 96 -9.44 8.41 -14.21
C ALA A 96 -8.37 7.39 -14.66
N PRO A 97 -7.40 7.78 -15.52
CA PRO A 97 -6.30 6.89 -15.91
C PRO A 97 -5.60 6.25 -14.69
N LYS A 98 -5.24 4.96 -14.78
CA LYS A 98 -4.66 4.20 -13.66
C LYS A 98 -3.43 4.88 -13.02
N PHE A 99 -2.54 5.46 -13.84
CA PHE A 99 -1.37 6.19 -13.35
C PHE A 99 -1.76 7.42 -12.51
N GLN A 100 -2.84 8.12 -12.90
CA GLN A 100 -3.32 9.30 -12.19
C GLN A 100 -3.91 8.89 -10.83
N GLN A 101 -4.69 7.81 -10.78
CA GLN A 101 -5.23 7.29 -9.51
C GLN A 101 -4.11 6.89 -8.54
N LEU A 102 -3.04 6.25 -9.04
CA LEU A 102 -1.87 5.92 -8.23
C LEU A 102 -1.18 7.17 -7.69
N LEU A 103 -0.95 8.17 -8.54
CA LEU A 103 -0.33 9.44 -8.12
C LEU A 103 -1.18 10.20 -7.11
N GLN A 104 -2.51 10.22 -7.28
CA GLN A 104 -3.45 10.80 -6.33
C GLN A 104 -3.41 10.08 -4.97
N ALA A 105 -3.15 8.77 -4.97
CA ALA A 105 -2.94 7.98 -3.77
C ALA A 105 -1.50 8.09 -3.20
N GLY A 106 -0.66 8.99 -3.73
CA GLY A 106 0.71 9.16 -3.28
C GLY A 106 1.63 8.00 -3.65
N VAL A 107 1.32 7.28 -4.74
CA VAL A 107 2.12 6.17 -5.25
C VAL A 107 2.66 6.52 -6.64
N PHE A 108 3.99 6.60 -6.75
CA PHE A 108 4.66 6.76 -8.03
C PHE A 108 4.82 5.40 -8.72
N PRO A 109 4.18 5.17 -9.88
CA PRO A 109 4.25 3.88 -10.55
C PRO A 109 5.62 3.66 -11.21
N ARG A 110 6.11 2.42 -11.20
CA ARG A 110 7.32 2.05 -11.96
C ARG A 110 7.12 2.15 -13.48
N SER A 111 5.89 2.00 -13.95
CA SER A 111 5.50 2.09 -15.37
C SER A 111 4.13 2.75 -15.50
N VAL A 112 3.98 3.64 -16.47
CA VAL A 112 2.71 4.34 -16.74
C VAL A 112 1.69 3.41 -17.42
N THR A 113 2.16 2.41 -18.18
CA THR A 113 1.30 1.53 -18.98
C THR A 113 0.86 0.27 -18.23
N ASN A 114 1.75 -0.31 -17.41
CA ASN A 114 1.46 -1.53 -16.64
C ASN A 114 2.18 -1.48 -15.29
N ALA A 115 1.64 -0.68 -14.37
CA ALA A 115 2.17 -0.59 -13.02
C ALA A 115 1.82 -1.87 -12.24
N LYS A 116 2.78 -2.80 -12.13
CA LYS A 116 2.75 -3.90 -11.15
C LYS A 116 3.50 -3.56 -9.86
N THR A 117 4.24 -2.47 -9.87
CA THR A 117 5.05 -1.99 -8.74
C THR A 117 4.93 -0.48 -8.65
N GLY A 118 4.85 0.04 -7.44
CA GLY A 118 4.84 1.47 -7.15
C GLY A 118 5.62 1.79 -5.89
N TYR A 119 6.09 3.02 -5.81
CA TYR A 119 6.87 3.55 -4.70
C TYR A 119 6.06 4.66 -4.04
N THR A 120 5.92 4.66 -2.72
CA THR A 120 5.25 5.78 -2.04
C THR A 120 6.06 7.06 -2.24
N LEU A 121 5.39 8.21 -2.34
CA LEU A 121 6.08 9.50 -2.44
C LEU A 121 6.95 9.76 -1.20
N GLY A 122 6.53 9.28 -0.02
CA GLY A 122 7.32 9.32 1.21
C GLY A 122 8.67 8.59 1.08
N LEU A 123 8.67 7.39 0.47
CA LEU A 123 9.90 6.67 0.17
C LEU A 123 10.81 7.40 -0.81
N LEU A 124 10.25 7.98 -1.86
CA LEU A 124 11.03 8.74 -2.85
C LEU A 124 11.67 9.98 -2.23
N GLU A 125 10.95 10.67 -1.34
CA GLU A 125 11.46 11.82 -0.60
C GLU A 125 12.56 11.39 0.38
N TYR A 126 12.37 10.31 1.11
CA TYR A 126 13.40 9.71 1.97
C TYR A 126 14.67 9.38 1.18
N TYR A 127 14.53 8.72 0.02
CA TYR A 127 15.66 8.39 -0.85
C TYR A 127 16.38 9.63 -1.37
N ARG A 128 15.62 10.67 -1.76
CA ARG A 128 16.18 11.96 -2.22
C ARG A 128 17.02 12.62 -1.13
N GLN A 129 16.54 12.64 0.11
CA GLN A 129 17.27 13.18 1.26
C GLN A 129 18.53 12.36 1.55
N MET A 130 18.43 11.03 1.56
CA MET A 130 19.58 10.15 1.80
C MET A 130 20.68 10.36 0.74
N ARG A 131 20.29 10.43 -0.54
CA ARG A 131 21.20 10.73 -1.65
C ARG A 131 21.86 12.10 -1.54
N SER A 132 21.12 13.12 -1.09
CA SER A 132 21.67 14.47 -0.93
C SER A 132 22.80 14.54 0.11
N GLN A 133 22.78 13.62 1.08
CA GLN A 133 23.83 13.47 2.10
C GLN A 133 24.99 12.58 1.66
N GLY A 134 25.04 12.16 0.37
CA GLY A 134 26.05 11.24 -0.15
C GLY A 134 25.92 9.80 0.36
N LYS A 135 24.79 9.46 1.00
CA LYS A 135 24.55 8.14 1.59
C LYS A 135 23.75 7.27 0.63
N GLY A 136 24.21 6.05 0.43
CA GLY A 136 23.44 4.91 -0.08
C GLY A 136 22.98 4.99 -1.54
N SER A 137 23.07 3.84 -2.23
CA SER A 137 22.43 3.65 -3.53
C SER A 137 20.96 3.24 -3.36
N ALA A 138 20.17 3.27 -4.44
CA ALA A 138 18.82 2.68 -4.43
C ALA A 138 18.83 1.21 -3.99
N TYR A 139 19.88 0.46 -4.35
CA TYR A 139 20.08 -0.92 -3.93
C TYR A 139 20.18 -1.04 -2.40
N ASN A 140 20.94 -0.14 -1.76
CA ASN A 140 21.05 -0.13 -0.29
C ASN A 140 19.70 0.13 0.37
N VAL A 141 18.88 1.04 -0.18
CA VAL A 141 17.52 1.29 0.35
C VAL A 141 16.66 0.04 0.24
N VAL A 142 16.60 -0.57 -0.93
CA VAL A 142 15.78 -1.78 -1.15
C VAL A 142 16.21 -2.91 -0.22
N HIS A 143 17.50 -3.11 0.00
CA HIS A 143 18.02 -4.09 0.95
C HIS A 143 17.56 -3.84 2.39
N VAL A 144 17.55 -2.58 2.84
CA VAL A 144 17.04 -2.22 4.17
C VAL A 144 15.54 -2.47 4.31
N LEU A 145 14.79 -2.36 3.21
CA LEU A 145 13.34 -2.58 3.17
C LEU A 145 12.94 -4.06 3.06
N GLN A 146 13.84 -4.92 2.59
CA GLN A 146 13.67 -6.37 2.60
C GLN A 146 13.90 -6.88 4.04
N ARG A 147 12.83 -6.90 4.83
CA ARG A 147 12.82 -7.33 6.23
C ARG A 147 12.33 -8.76 6.38
#